data_AF-A0A1A2PFN0-F1
#
_entry.id   AF-A0A1A2PFN0-F1
#
_cell.length_a   1.000
_cell.length_b   1.000
_cell.length_c   1.000
_cell.angle_alpha   90.00
_cell.angle_beta   90.00
_cell.angle_gamma   90.00
#
_symmetry.space_group_name_H-M   'P 1'
#
loop_
_entity.id
_entity.type
_entity.pdbx_description
1 polymer ?
#
loop_
_entity_poly.entity_id
_entity_poly.type
_entity_poly.pdbx_seq_one_letter_code
_entity_poly.pdbx_strand_id
1 'polypeptide(L)'
;MLHGTSATVLTAVVVLFIAVTTLRILRSLVRSERARREYRQTVMAMRWWMIPAAVGQLTLVFAAYLGLVHFLPLLGWGWWRMLGNAGNVGLAQTGQTGLIWRVIGFAVPILLAAAVPWMAHAEELAFRAGSERQGVRRKVRRQVVFGLTHMWAGIPIGACLALTISGLYFLLVYLRALASLGPDLQAARNVPSYERLPSPSLPAGAEEDPETLAALHTERARVRQENDERRKAWADKLEEQISASYDRVDQVRRRAVAKSAAAHAVSNWLLIVLLVAFLAWRELAT
;
A
#
# COMPACT_ATOMS: atom_id res chain seq x y z
N MET A 1 33.07 6.14 -15.98
CA MET A 1 32.86 5.30 -14.78
C MET A 1 33.81 5.82 -13.70
N LEU A 2 33.37 5.94 -12.45
CA LEU A 2 34.29 6.28 -11.36
C LEU A 2 35.11 5.03 -11.02
N HIS A 3 36.43 5.16 -10.94
CA HIS A 3 37.33 4.07 -10.58
C HIS A 3 38.16 4.44 -9.34
N GLY A 4 38.68 3.41 -8.66
CA GLY A 4 39.58 3.59 -7.52
C GLY A 4 38.91 4.07 -6.23
N THR A 5 39.67 4.83 -5.43
CA THR A 5 39.30 5.22 -4.07
C THR A 5 37.98 5.98 -4.01
N SER A 6 37.73 6.90 -4.94
CA SER A 6 36.50 7.73 -4.95
C SER A 6 35.23 6.90 -5.14
N ALA A 7 35.26 5.89 -6.01
CA ALA A 7 34.12 4.99 -6.22
C ALA A 7 33.84 4.13 -4.98
N THR A 8 34.91 3.70 -4.29
CA THR A 8 34.82 2.91 -3.05
C THR A 8 34.25 3.74 -1.91
N VAL A 9 34.73 4.96 -1.71
CA VAL A 9 34.22 5.90 -0.70
C VAL A 9 32.74 6.20 -0.95
N LEU A 10 32.36 6.51 -2.19
CA LEU A 10 30.96 6.79 -2.52
C LEU A 10 30.05 5.57 -2.32
N THR A 11 30.53 4.37 -2.70
CA THR A 11 29.84 3.10 -2.42
C THR A 11 29.63 2.91 -0.92
N ALA A 12 30.65 3.16 -0.10
CA ALA A 12 30.56 3.04 1.36
C ALA A 12 29.55 4.03 1.95
N VAL A 13 29.56 5.29 1.51
CA VAL A 13 28.62 6.32 1.95
C VAL A 13 27.18 5.91 1.63
N VAL A 14 26.92 5.42 0.42
CA VAL A 14 25.57 5.01 -0.01
C VAL A 14 25.09 3.79 0.78
N VAL A 15 25.93 2.77 0.95
CA VAL A 15 25.59 1.57 1.74
C VAL A 15 25.35 1.94 3.21
N LEU A 16 26.19 2.80 3.80
CA LEU A 16 26.02 3.28 5.16
C LEU A 16 24.69 4.04 5.31
N PHE A 17 24.37 4.91 4.35
CA PHE A 17 23.10 5.63 4.33
C PHE A 17 21.91 4.68 4.32
N ILE A 18 21.95 3.61 3.52
CA ILE A 18 20.89 2.59 3.45
C ILE A 18 20.79 1.81 4.75
N ALA A 19 21.92 1.38 5.32
CA ALA A 19 21.93 0.69 6.61
C ALA A 19 21.34 1.55 7.73
N VAL A 20 21.77 2.81 7.83
CA VAL A 20 21.25 3.77 8.82
C VAL A 20 19.75 4.03 8.62
N THR A 21 19.32 4.20 7.37
CA THR A 21 17.90 4.42 7.04
C THR A 21 17.05 3.21 7.43
N THR A 22 17.53 2.00 7.12
CA THR A 22 16.86 0.74 7.49
C THR A 22 16.77 0.59 9.01
N LEU A 23 17.85 0.87 9.74
CA LEU A 23 17.86 0.86 11.20
C LEU A 23 16.90 1.89 11.80
N ARG A 24 16.79 3.09 11.20
CA ARG A 24 15.80 4.10 11.61
C ARG A 24 14.38 3.63 11.37
N ILE A 25 14.10 2.97 10.25
CA ILE A 25 12.79 2.35 9.96
C ILE A 25 12.48 1.29 11.02
N LEU A 26 13.40 0.36 11.29
CA LEU A 26 13.22 -0.68 12.32
C LEU A 26 13.01 -0.08 13.72
N ARG A 27 13.78 0.96 14.08
CA ARG A 27 13.57 1.68 15.35
C ARG A 27 12.21 2.36 15.39
N SER A 28 11.75 2.97 14.29
CA SER A 28 10.43 3.57 14.19
C SER A 28 9.33 2.52 14.34
N LEU A 29 9.52 1.33 13.75
CA LEU A 29 8.62 0.20 13.92
C LEU A 29 8.50 -0.21 15.38
N VAL A 30 9.61 -0.27 16.13
CA VAL A 30 9.55 -0.61 17.56
C VAL A 30 8.87 0.47 18.38
N ARG A 31 9.00 1.76 18.03
CA ARG A 31 8.49 2.87 18.84
C ARG A 31 7.05 3.28 18.52
N SER A 32 6.65 3.26 17.25
CA SER A 32 5.34 3.74 16.79
C SER A 32 4.29 2.64 16.80
N GLU A 33 3.22 2.83 17.59
CA GLU A 33 2.10 1.88 17.63
C GLU A 33 1.43 1.73 16.26
N ARG A 34 1.28 2.85 15.52
CA ARG A 34 0.73 2.83 14.17
C ARG A 34 1.58 1.96 13.23
N ALA A 35 2.90 2.13 13.25
CA ALA A 35 3.79 1.34 12.41
C ALA A 35 3.76 -0.15 12.76
N ARG A 36 3.71 -0.51 14.06
CA ARG A 36 3.51 -1.90 14.52
C ARG A 36 2.19 -2.49 14.02
N ARG A 37 1.10 -1.73 14.08
CA ARG A 37 -0.21 -2.18 13.60
C ARG A 37 -0.20 -2.41 12.10
N GLU A 38 0.34 -1.48 11.31
CA GLU A 38 0.48 -1.60 9.84
C GLU A 38 1.36 -2.81 9.47
N TYR A 39 2.50 -2.99 10.15
CA TYR A 39 3.38 -4.15 9.99
C TYR A 39 2.64 -5.47 10.29
N ARG A 40 2.00 -5.56 11.46
CA ARG A 40 1.26 -6.74 11.90
C ARG A 40 0.12 -7.08 10.94
N GLN A 41 -0.62 -6.08 10.47
CA GLN A 41 -1.69 -6.28 9.48
C GLN A 41 -1.15 -6.89 8.19
N THR A 42 0.00 -6.41 7.68
CA THR A 42 0.64 -6.98 6.49
C THR A 42 1.06 -8.43 6.72
N VAL A 43 1.76 -8.73 7.81
CA VAL A 43 2.22 -10.10 8.11
C VAL A 43 1.03 -11.06 8.29
N MET A 44 0.01 -10.65 9.05
CA MET A 44 -1.19 -11.48 9.26
C MET A 44 -2.06 -11.65 8.00
N ALA A 45 -1.86 -10.82 6.97
CA ALA A 45 -2.54 -10.95 5.69
C ALA A 45 -1.83 -11.90 4.71
N MET A 46 -0.61 -12.36 5.03
CA MET A 46 0.13 -13.32 4.20
C MET A 46 -0.58 -14.67 4.12
N ARG A 47 -0.57 -15.28 2.95
CA ARG A 47 -1.19 -16.58 2.68
C ARG A 47 -0.25 -17.42 1.83
N TRP A 48 -0.26 -18.73 2.02
CA TRP A 48 0.64 -19.65 1.34
C TRP A 48 0.59 -19.54 -0.20
N TRP A 49 -0.59 -19.29 -0.79
CA TRP A 49 -0.76 -19.15 -2.24
C TRP A 49 0.01 -17.96 -2.83
N MET A 50 0.39 -16.98 -2.00
CA MET A 50 1.17 -15.83 -2.45
C MET A 50 2.59 -16.23 -2.86
N ILE A 51 3.12 -17.36 -2.37
CA ILE A 51 4.44 -17.87 -2.75
C ILE A 51 4.47 -18.31 -4.22
N PRO A 52 3.66 -19.28 -4.68
CA PRO A 52 3.66 -19.67 -6.09
C PRO A 52 3.23 -18.51 -7.01
N ALA A 53 2.32 -17.64 -6.56
CA ALA A 53 1.96 -16.43 -7.32
C ALA A 53 3.13 -15.46 -7.47
N ALA A 54 3.93 -15.26 -6.41
CA ALA A 54 5.13 -14.44 -6.46
C ALA A 54 6.22 -15.05 -7.34
N VAL A 55 6.40 -16.39 -7.32
CA VAL A 55 7.31 -17.07 -8.27
C VAL A 55 6.89 -16.76 -9.71
N GLY A 56 5.64 -17.02 -10.08
CA GLY A 56 5.14 -16.75 -11.43
C GLY A 56 5.27 -15.28 -11.83
N GLN A 57 4.92 -14.36 -10.93
CA GLN A 57 5.05 -12.92 -11.17
C GLN A 57 6.50 -12.49 -11.37
N LEU A 58 7.43 -12.98 -10.53
CA LEU A 58 8.86 -12.65 -10.64
C LEU A 58 9.48 -13.23 -11.91
N THR A 59 9.07 -14.44 -12.32
CA THR A 59 9.47 -15.02 -13.60
C THR A 59 9.06 -14.14 -14.77
N LEU A 60 7.83 -13.62 -14.78
CA LEU A 60 7.35 -12.70 -15.82
C LEU A 60 8.12 -11.38 -15.84
N VAL A 61 8.42 -10.81 -14.66
CA VAL A 61 9.24 -9.60 -14.56
C VAL A 61 10.65 -9.85 -15.10
N PHE A 62 11.27 -10.97 -14.72
CA PHE A 62 12.62 -11.31 -15.18
C PHE A 62 12.66 -11.53 -16.69
N ALA A 63 11.70 -12.26 -17.25
CA ALA A 63 11.59 -12.47 -18.69
C ALA A 63 11.38 -11.14 -19.46
N ALA A 64 10.50 -10.26 -18.96
CA ALA A 64 10.29 -8.94 -19.55
C ALA A 64 11.55 -8.08 -19.49
N TYR A 65 12.27 -8.10 -18.36
CA TYR A 65 13.55 -7.41 -18.23
C TYR A 65 14.59 -7.90 -19.25
N LEU A 66 14.76 -9.21 -19.37
CA LEU A 66 15.69 -9.80 -20.34
C LEU A 66 15.33 -9.42 -21.77
N GLY A 67 14.05 -9.50 -22.14
CA GLY A 67 13.58 -9.06 -23.45
C GLY A 67 13.87 -7.58 -23.71
N LEU A 68 13.54 -6.70 -22.75
CA LEU A 68 13.79 -5.25 -22.88
C LEU A 68 15.27 -4.94 -23.08
N VAL A 69 16.16 -5.56 -22.30
CA VAL A 69 17.61 -5.31 -22.42
C VAL A 69 18.20 -5.95 -23.68
N HIS A 70 17.67 -7.10 -24.12
CA HIS A 70 18.11 -7.74 -25.36
C HIS A 70 17.87 -6.85 -26.58
N PHE A 71 16.67 -6.25 -26.68
CA PHE A 71 16.33 -5.38 -27.82
C PHE A 71 16.81 -3.94 -27.65
N LEU A 72 16.91 -3.45 -26.41
CA LEU A 72 17.35 -2.09 -26.10
C LEU A 72 18.43 -2.13 -25.00
N PRO A 73 19.71 -2.39 -25.36
CA PRO A 73 20.79 -2.60 -24.38
C PRO A 73 21.00 -1.44 -23.40
N LEU A 74 20.66 -0.21 -23.80
CA LEU A 74 20.71 0.98 -22.95
C LEU A 74 19.79 0.87 -21.72
N LEU A 75 18.71 0.07 -21.79
CA LEU A 75 17.82 -0.18 -20.66
C LEU A 75 18.48 -1.02 -19.55
N GLY A 76 19.60 -1.68 -19.83
CA GLY A 76 20.41 -2.36 -18.82
C GLY A 76 21.16 -1.40 -17.89
N TRP A 77 21.12 -0.09 -18.18
CA TRP A 77 21.80 0.92 -17.38
C TRP A 77 20.98 1.34 -16.15
N GLY A 78 21.70 1.62 -15.05
CA GLY A 78 21.20 2.27 -13.83
C GLY A 78 22.36 2.99 -13.14
N TRP A 79 22.09 4.07 -12.39
CA TRP A 79 23.14 4.93 -11.84
C TRP A 79 24.12 4.19 -10.92
N TRP A 80 23.68 3.11 -10.26
CA TRP A 80 24.53 2.28 -9.40
C TRP A 80 25.68 1.62 -10.17
N ARG A 81 25.49 1.29 -11.46
CA ARG A 81 26.54 0.78 -12.33
C ARG A 81 27.63 1.80 -12.64
N MET A 82 27.35 3.10 -12.53
CA MET A 82 28.38 4.14 -12.74
C MET A 82 29.50 4.09 -11.69
N LEU A 83 29.21 3.49 -10.53
CA LEU A 83 30.13 3.31 -9.40
C LEU A 83 30.90 1.97 -9.47
N GLY A 84 30.75 1.20 -10.56
CA GLY A 84 31.35 -0.12 -10.70
C GLY A 84 30.60 -1.24 -9.98
N ASN A 85 29.41 -0.96 -9.47
CA ASN A 85 28.58 -1.95 -8.79
C ASN A 85 27.53 -2.58 -9.73
N ALA A 86 26.88 -3.64 -9.30
CA ALA A 86 25.82 -4.31 -10.07
C ALA A 86 24.58 -4.56 -9.19
N GLY A 87 23.41 -4.67 -9.82
CA GLY A 87 22.18 -5.02 -9.12
C GLY A 87 21.50 -3.85 -8.40
N ASN A 88 21.02 -4.09 -7.18
CA ASN A 88 20.20 -3.18 -6.39
C ASN A 88 20.99 -2.62 -5.19
N VAL A 89 21.03 -1.29 -5.07
CA VAL A 89 21.74 -0.61 -3.99
C VAL A 89 21.13 -0.90 -2.62
N GLY A 90 19.80 -1.05 -2.56
CA GLY A 90 19.04 -1.38 -1.35
C GLY A 90 19.40 -2.74 -0.76
N LEU A 91 19.97 -3.63 -1.57
CA LEU A 91 20.48 -4.94 -1.13
C LEU A 91 22.00 -4.92 -0.89
N ALA A 92 22.63 -3.75 -0.91
CA ALA A 92 24.07 -3.55 -0.79
C ALA A 92 24.89 -4.47 -1.71
N GLN A 93 24.40 -4.72 -2.93
CA GLN A 93 25.15 -5.48 -3.94
C GLN A 93 26.25 -4.58 -4.50
N THR A 94 27.49 -4.81 -4.07
CA THR A 94 28.66 -4.03 -4.50
C THR A 94 29.60 -4.87 -5.36
N GLY A 95 30.45 -4.21 -6.15
CA GLY A 95 31.61 -4.83 -6.82
C GLY A 95 32.85 -4.87 -5.92
N GLN A 96 32.72 -4.54 -4.64
CA GLN A 96 33.83 -4.40 -3.70
C GLN A 96 34.20 -5.75 -3.09
N THR A 97 35.49 -5.96 -2.80
CA THR A 97 36.03 -7.20 -2.25
C THR A 97 36.56 -7.01 -0.83
N GLY A 98 36.64 -8.10 -0.05
CA GLY A 98 37.14 -8.10 1.32
C GLY A 98 36.06 -8.44 2.36
N LEU A 99 36.50 -8.79 3.57
CA LEU A 99 35.62 -9.33 4.62
C LEU A 99 34.47 -8.39 4.99
N ILE A 100 34.73 -7.09 5.13
CA ILE A 100 33.70 -6.11 5.50
C ILE A 100 32.56 -6.05 4.48
N TRP A 101 32.88 -6.11 3.18
CA TRP A 101 31.90 -6.07 2.12
C TRP A 101 31.09 -7.36 2.02
N ARG A 102 31.71 -8.51 2.33
CA ARG A 102 30.99 -9.79 2.46
C ARG A 102 29.97 -9.72 3.59
N VAL A 103 30.38 -9.26 4.78
CA VAL A 103 29.49 -9.10 5.93
C VAL A 103 28.32 -8.16 5.60
N ILE A 104 28.61 -7.01 4.98
CA ILE A 104 27.59 -6.05 4.52
C ILE A 104 26.61 -6.71 3.54
N GLY A 105 27.12 -7.50 2.59
CA GLY A 105 26.33 -8.19 1.58
C GLY A 105 25.31 -9.18 2.15
N PHE A 106 25.53 -9.71 3.35
CA PHE A 106 24.55 -10.51 4.09
C PHE A 106 23.70 -9.69 5.06
N ALA A 107 24.34 -8.81 5.84
CA ALA A 107 23.68 -8.07 6.91
C ALA A 107 22.59 -7.11 6.38
N VAL A 108 22.86 -6.39 5.28
CA VAL A 108 21.89 -5.43 4.73
C VAL A 108 20.63 -6.12 4.21
N PRO A 109 20.69 -7.18 3.37
CA PRO A 109 19.49 -7.92 2.96
C PRO A 109 18.68 -8.49 4.14
N ILE A 110 19.33 -8.97 5.20
CA ILE A 110 18.64 -9.48 6.40
C ILE A 110 17.90 -8.36 7.13
N LEU A 111 18.56 -7.22 7.36
CA LEU A 111 17.93 -6.04 7.97
C LEU A 111 16.76 -5.54 7.12
N LEU A 112 16.93 -5.52 5.80
CA LEU A 112 15.87 -5.13 4.88
C LEU A 112 14.70 -6.11 4.96
N ALA A 113 14.95 -7.42 4.96
CA ALA A 113 13.91 -8.44 5.08
C ALA A 113 13.02 -8.23 6.32
N ALA A 114 13.61 -7.82 7.44
CA ALA A 114 12.86 -7.47 8.64
C ALA A 114 11.96 -6.23 8.47
N ALA A 115 12.38 -5.24 7.68
CA ALA A 115 11.63 -4.02 7.40
C ALA A 115 10.59 -4.16 6.27
N VAL A 116 10.74 -5.16 5.39
CA VAL A 116 9.94 -5.36 4.17
C VAL A 116 8.42 -5.28 4.38
N PRO A 117 7.81 -5.94 5.39
CA PRO A 117 6.35 -5.89 5.54
C PRO A 117 5.79 -4.47 5.75
N TRP A 118 6.52 -3.61 6.45
CA TRP A 118 6.10 -2.22 6.61
C TRP A 118 6.41 -1.38 5.38
N MET A 119 7.58 -1.55 4.75
CA MET A 119 7.91 -0.83 3.52
C MET A 119 6.91 -1.14 2.40
N ALA A 120 6.59 -2.43 2.21
CA ALA A 120 5.56 -2.87 1.28
C ALA A 120 4.19 -2.25 1.64
N HIS A 121 3.84 -2.15 2.92
CA HIS A 121 2.60 -1.47 3.32
C HIS A 121 2.60 0.02 2.92
N ALA A 122 3.68 0.74 3.19
CA ALA A 122 3.81 2.15 2.87
C ALA A 122 3.74 2.40 1.35
N GLU A 123 4.42 1.57 0.56
CA GLU A 123 4.37 1.64 -0.90
C GLU A 123 2.97 1.31 -1.44
N GLU A 124 2.34 0.24 -0.96
CA GLU A 124 1.00 -0.13 -1.39
C GLU A 124 -0.04 0.91 -0.97
N LEU A 125 0.13 1.58 0.17
CA LEU A 125 -0.69 2.74 0.52
C LEU A 125 -0.50 3.88 -0.50
N ALA A 126 0.75 4.18 -0.86
CA ALA A 126 1.10 5.24 -1.81
C ALA A 126 0.64 4.95 -3.26
N PHE A 127 0.56 3.68 -3.68
CA PHE A 127 0.25 3.29 -5.06
C PHE A 127 -1.12 2.60 -5.27
N ARG A 128 -1.74 2.02 -4.23
CA ARG A 128 -3.03 1.32 -4.35
C ARG A 128 -4.20 2.09 -3.79
N ALA A 129 -4.02 2.80 -2.68
CA ALA A 129 -5.13 3.47 -2.02
C ALA A 129 -5.84 4.41 -3.00
N GLY A 130 -7.17 4.25 -3.08
CA GLY A 130 -8.05 5.03 -3.96
C GLY A 130 -7.98 4.64 -5.45
N SER A 131 -7.20 3.63 -5.84
CA SER A 131 -7.11 3.19 -7.25
C SER A 131 -8.41 2.59 -7.78
N GLU A 132 -9.35 2.17 -6.94
CA GLU A 132 -10.68 1.71 -7.34
C GLU A 132 -11.53 2.80 -7.98
N ARG A 133 -11.27 4.07 -7.65
CA ARG A 133 -11.99 5.24 -8.21
C ARG A 133 -11.36 5.78 -9.50
N GLN A 134 -10.27 5.18 -9.96
CA GLN A 134 -9.50 5.67 -11.10
C GLN A 134 -9.88 4.93 -12.39
N GLY A 135 -9.87 5.63 -13.54
CA GLY A 135 -9.97 5.00 -14.85
C GLY A 135 -8.72 4.18 -15.20
N VAL A 136 -8.85 3.25 -16.15
CA VAL A 136 -7.80 2.28 -16.55
C VAL A 136 -6.47 2.97 -16.88
N ARG A 137 -6.49 4.03 -17.70
CA ARG A 137 -5.28 4.80 -18.07
C ARG A 137 -4.51 5.31 -16.85
N ARG A 138 -5.22 5.85 -15.84
CA ARG A 138 -4.60 6.38 -14.62
C ARG A 138 -4.03 5.25 -13.76
N LYS A 139 -4.72 4.11 -13.68
CA LYS A 139 -4.21 2.92 -12.97
C LYS A 139 -2.91 2.41 -13.59
N VAL A 140 -2.86 2.27 -14.92
CA VAL A 140 -1.65 1.84 -15.65
C VAL A 140 -0.51 2.82 -15.46
N ARG A 141 -0.76 4.13 -15.64
CA ARG A 141 0.27 5.16 -15.41
C ARG A 141 0.85 5.08 -14.00
N ARG A 142 0.01 4.86 -12.99
CA ARG A 142 0.46 4.71 -11.60
C ARG A 142 1.37 3.48 -11.41
N GLN A 143 1.22 2.42 -12.22
CA GLN A 143 2.09 1.24 -12.18
C GLN A 143 3.43 1.45 -12.86
N VAL A 144 3.42 2.21 -13.96
CA VAL A 144 4.66 2.64 -14.60
C VAL A 144 5.46 3.52 -13.65
N VAL A 145 4.80 4.48 -12.98
CA VAL A 145 5.46 5.32 -11.96
C VAL A 145 6.00 4.47 -10.81
N PHE A 146 5.23 3.50 -10.30
CA PHE A 146 5.69 2.55 -9.28
C PHE A 146 7.01 1.87 -9.69
N GLY A 147 7.06 1.33 -10.91
CA GLY A 147 8.27 0.73 -11.45
C GLY A 147 9.43 1.74 -11.55
N LEU A 148 9.19 2.92 -12.12
CA LEU A 148 10.21 3.96 -12.31
C LEU A 148 10.76 4.55 -11.01
N THR A 149 9.98 4.58 -9.92
CA THR A 149 10.47 5.03 -8.61
C THR A 149 11.66 4.18 -8.12
N HIS A 150 11.75 2.92 -8.54
CA HIS A 150 12.85 2.03 -8.18
C HIS A 150 14.19 2.42 -8.82
N MET A 151 14.20 3.32 -9.80
CA MET A 151 15.43 3.88 -10.36
C MET A 151 16.25 4.61 -9.29
N TRP A 152 15.60 5.17 -8.26
CA TRP A 152 16.28 5.77 -7.10
C TRP A 152 17.09 4.74 -6.29
N ALA A 153 16.72 3.46 -6.34
CA ALA A 153 17.46 2.35 -5.72
C ALA A 153 18.55 1.78 -6.66
N GLY A 154 18.90 2.49 -7.73
CA GLY A 154 19.95 2.07 -8.66
C GLY A 154 19.56 0.92 -9.59
N ILE A 155 18.28 0.51 -9.56
CA ILE A 155 17.74 -0.55 -10.41
C ILE A 155 17.77 -0.09 -11.88
N PRO A 156 18.19 -0.96 -12.82
CA PRO A 156 18.23 -0.61 -14.24
C PRO A 156 16.87 -0.16 -14.80
N ILE A 157 16.88 0.72 -15.80
CA ILE A 157 15.65 1.28 -16.41
C ILE A 157 14.74 0.16 -16.93
N GLY A 158 15.30 -0.84 -17.62
CA GLY A 158 14.54 -1.99 -18.13
C GLY A 158 13.87 -2.78 -17.01
N ALA A 159 14.54 -2.93 -15.86
CA ALA A 159 13.96 -3.60 -14.70
C ALA A 159 12.85 -2.74 -14.07
N CYS A 160 13.02 -1.42 -14.01
CA CYS A 160 11.98 -0.49 -13.58
C CYS A 160 10.73 -0.57 -14.46
N LEU A 161 10.90 -0.66 -15.78
CA LEU A 161 9.78 -0.86 -16.70
C LEU A 161 9.12 -2.24 -16.49
N ALA A 162 9.91 -3.30 -16.34
CA ALA A 162 9.39 -4.65 -16.07
C ALA A 162 8.61 -4.73 -14.74
N LEU A 163 9.01 -3.97 -13.70
CA LEU A 163 8.30 -3.87 -12.42
C LEU A 163 6.87 -3.30 -12.55
N THR A 164 6.51 -2.72 -13.70
CA THR A 164 5.11 -2.40 -14.03
C THR A 164 4.22 -3.65 -13.93
N ILE A 165 4.75 -4.84 -14.28
CA ILE A 165 4.04 -6.12 -14.16
C ILE A 165 3.74 -6.44 -12.69
N SER A 166 4.72 -6.28 -11.79
CA SER A 166 4.50 -6.40 -10.34
C SER A 166 3.43 -5.42 -9.86
N GLY A 167 3.53 -4.16 -10.30
CA GLY A 167 2.57 -3.12 -9.94
C GLY A 167 1.14 -3.44 -10.38
N LEU A 168 0.97 -4.02 -11.58
CA LEU A 168 -0.32 -4.50 -12.06
C LEU A 168 -0.81 -5.72 -11.27
N TYR A 169 0.06 -6.68 -10.95
CA TYR A 169 -0.29 -7.81 -10.11
C TYR A 169 -0.77 -7.36 -8.72
N PHE A 170 -0.04 -6.48 -8.04
CA PHE A 170 -0.45 -5.94 -6.73
C PHE A 170 -1.74 -5.11 -6.84
N LEU A 171 -1.93 -4.33 -7.92
CA LEU A 171 -3.22 -3.68 -8.19
C LEU A 171 -4.37 -4.68 -8.25
N LEU A 172 -4.20 -5.81 -8.94
CA LEU A 172 -5.23 -6.84 -9.05
C LEU A 172 -5.53 -7.46 -7.67
N VAL A 173 -4.50 -7.75 -6.87
CA VAL A 173 -4.68 -8.25 -5.50
C VAL A 173 -5.45 -7.24 -4.64
N TYR A 174 -5.08 -5.95 -4.69
CA TYR A 174 -5.79 -4.87 -3.99
C TYR A 174 -7.27 -4.79 -4.41
N LEU A 175 -7.56 -4.74 -5.72
CA LEU A 175 -8.94 -4.59 -6.20
C LEU A 175 -9.80 -5.82 -5.86
N ARG A 176 -9.25 -7.04 -5.94
CA ARG A 176 -9.94 -8.25 -5.50
C ARG A 176 -10.19 -8.25 -3.99
N ALA A 177 -9.20 -7.82 -3.20
CA ALA A 177 -9.35 -7.69 -1.76
C ALA A 177 -10.45 -6.69 -1.40
N LEU A 178 -10.47 -5.53 -2.06
CA LEU A 178 -11.49 -4.51 -1.83
C LEU A 178 -12.88 -4.99 -2.26
N ALA A 179 -12.99 -5.72 -3.38
CA ALA A 179 -14.25 -6.32 -3.82
C ALA A 179 -14.80 -7.32 -2.78
N SER A 180 -13.93 -8.14 -2.17
CA SER A 180 -14.35 -9.06 -1.10
C SER A 180 -14.81 -8.35 0.18
N LEU A 181 -14.43 -7.08 0.37
CA LEU A 181 -14.86 -6.22 1.47
C LEU A 181 -16.05 -5.32 1.09
N GLY A 182 -16.74 -5.62 -0.02
CA GLY A 182 -17.85 -4.82 -0.54
C GLY A 182 -18.94 -4.51 0.49
N PRO A 183 -19.47 -5.49 1.25
CA PRO A 183 -20.47 -5.24 2.29
C PRO A 183 -19.97 -4.29 3.38
N ASP A 184 -18.77 -4.52 3.91
CA ASP A 184 -18.13 -3.64 4.91
C ASP A 184 -17.95 -2.22 4.37
N LEU A 185 -17.58 -2.08 3.09
CA LEU A 185 -17.38 -0.80 2.44
C LEU A 185 -18.69 -0.04 2.23
N GLN A 186 -19.79 -0.74 1.94
CA GLN A 186 -21.13 -0.16 1.85
C GLN A 186 -21.61 0.28 3.24
N ALA A 187 -21.49 -0.59 4.24
CA ALA A 187 -21.84 -0.28 5.62
C ALA A 187 -21.04 0.93 6.14
N ALA A 188 -19.75 1.01 5.83
CA ALA A 188 -18.89 2.13 6.19
C ALA A 188 -19.35 3.47 5.59
N ARG A 189 -19.86 3.45 4.35
CA ARG A 189 -20.34 4.64 3.62
C ARG A 189 -21.69 5.14 4.09
N ASN A 190 -22.51 4.26 4.67
CA ASN A 190 -23.83 4.63 5.15
C ASN A 190 -23.69 5.65 6.28
N VAL A 191 -24.08 6.89 6.00
CA VAL A 191 -24.27 7.94 6.99
C VAL A 191 -25.69 7.77 7.53
N PRO A 192 -25.91 7.83 8.86
CA PRO A 192 -27.26 7.75 9.42
C PRO A 192 -28.19 8.78 8.76
N SER A 193 -29.28 8.32 8.17
CA SER A 193 -30.30 9.20 7.60
C SER A 193 -31.10 9.86 8.72
N TYR A 194 -31.44 11.14 8.54
CA TYR A 194 -32.41 11.80 9.40
C TYR A 194 -33.76 11.07 9.34
N GLU A 195 -34.23 10.57 10.48
CA GLU A 195 -35.55 9.94 10.60
C GLU A 195 -36.58 10.96 11.08
N ARG A 196 -37.57 11.23 10.23
CA ARG A 196 -38.66 12.15 10.52
C ARG A 196 -39.80 11.41 11.22
N LEU A 197 -40.33 11.99 12.30
CA LEU A 197 -41.57 11.52 12.89
C LEU A 197 -42.73 11.63 11.89
N PRO A 198 -43.57 10.59 11.78
CA PRO A 198 -44.72 10.60 10.89
C PRO A 198 -45.71 11.70 11.31
N SER A 199 -46.27 12.40 10.34
CA SER A 199 -47.36 13.35 10.63
C SER A 199 -48.62 12.58 10.99
N PRO A 200 -49.37 13.01 12.02
CA PRO A 200 -50.67 12.43 12.35
C PRO A 200 -51.62 12.43 11.15
N SER A 201 -52.21 11.27 10.86
CA SER A 201 -53.22 11.09 9.83
C SER A 201 -54.52 11.81 10.21
N LEU A 202 -55.28 12.26 9.20
CA LEU A 202 -56.61 12.82 9.41
C LEU A 202 -57.56 11.70 9.87
N PRO A 203 -58.20 11.80 11.05
CA PRO A 203 -59.23 10.83 11.46
C PRO A 203 -60.44 10.88 10.52
N ALA A 204 -61.13 9.74 10.33
CA ALA A 204 -62.36 9.72 9.56
C ALA A 204 -63.43 10.60 10.23
N GLY A 205 -64.10 11.47 9.46
CA GLY A 205 -65.11 12.40 9.98
C GLY A 205 -64.55 13.62 10.73
N ALA A 206 -63.23 13.80 10.80
CA ALA A 206 -62.62 14.94 11.49
C ALA A 206 -62.96 16.31 10.89
N GLU A 207 -63.49 16.35 9.66
CA GLU A 207 -63.97 17.59 9.03
C GLU A 207 -65.33 18.05 9.60
N GLU A 208 -66.10 17.14 10.19
CA GLU A 208 -67.43 17.42 10.76
C GLU A 208 -67.36 17.87 12.22
N ASP A 209 -66.24 17.60 12.91
CA ASP A 209 -66.00 17.99 14.30
C ASP A 209 -64.86 19.02 14.43
N PRO A 210 -65.18 20.31 14.67
CA PRO A 210 -64.19 21.37 14.85
C PRO A 210 -63.19 21.12 15.98
N GLU A 211 -63.58 20.42 17.05
CA GLU A 211 -62.69 20.14 18.18
C GLU A 211 -61.65 19.08 17.80
N THR A 212 -62.07 18.01 17.14
CA THR A 212 -61.16 16.99 16.58
C THR A 212 -60.18 17.61 15.57
N LEU A 213 -60.66 18.53 14.72
CA LEU A 213 -59.80 19.23 13.77
C LEU A 213 -58.76 20.12 14.48
N ALA A 214 -59.17 20.87 15.51
CA ALA A 214 -58.28 21.72 16.30
C ALA A 214 -57.21 20.91 17.06
N ALA A 215 -57.60 19.77 17.65
CA ALA A 215 -56.68 18.84 18.31
C ALA A 215 -55.65 18.26 17.32
N LEU A 216 -56.09 17.86 16.14
CA LEU A 216 -55.20 17.38 15.07
C LEU A 216 -54.21 18.45 14.62
N HIS A 217 -54.64 19.70 14.47
CA HIS A 217 -53.76 20.82 14.11
C HIS A 217 -52.68 21.05 15.18
N THR A 218 -53.07 21.01 16.46
CA THR A 218 -52.15 21.14 17.60
C THR A 218 -51.12 20.01 17.58
N GLU A 219 -51.53 18.77 17.40
CA GLU A 219 -50.62 17.62 17.35
C GLU A 219 -49.70 17.67 16.13
N ARG A 220 -50.21 18.08 14.95
CA ARG A 220 -49.38 18.30 13.76
C ARG A 220 -48.36 19.42 13.97
N ALA A 221 -48.70 20.50 14.66
CA ALA A 221 -47.77 21.56 15.00
C ALA A 221 -46.68 21.06 15.96
N ARG A 222 -47.05 20.28 16.99
CA ARG A 222 -46.12 19.62 17.91
C ARG A 222 -45.13 18.72 17.17
N VAL A 223 -45.62 17.84 16.30
CA VAL A 223 -44.78 16.94 15.49
C VAL A 223 -43.87 17.71 14.51
N ARG A 224 -44.30 18.85 13.99
CA ARG A 224 -43.44 19.72 13.16
C ARG A 224 -42.31 20.33 13.99
N GLN A 225 -42.62 20.90 15.16
CA GLN A 225 -41.61 21.48 16.05
C GLN A 225 -40.59 20.41 16.48
N GLU A 226 -41.05 19.23 16.90
CA GLU A 226 -40.18 18.13 17.30
C GLU A 226 -39.29 17.66 16.14
N ASN A 227 -39.82 17.58 14.92
CA ASN A 227 -39.02 17.30 13.72
C ASN A 227 -37.99 18.40 13.43
N ASP A 228 -38.32 19.68 13.63
CA ASP A 228 -37.37 20.78 13.43
C ASP A 228 -36.22 20.73 14.46
N GLU A 229 -36.52 20.42 15.71
CA GLU A 229 -35.52 20.21 16.78
C GLU A 229 -34.63 19.01 16.47
N ARG A 230 -35.21 17.86 16.10
CA ARG A 230 -34.46 16.67 15.68
C ARG A 230 -33.59 16.94 14.45
N ARG A 231 -34.09 17.70 13.47
CA ARG A 231 -33.32 18.07 12.27
C ARG A 231 -32.12 18.94 12.64
N LYS A 232 -32.29 19.93 13.52
CA LYS A 232 -31.18 20.76 14.01
C LYS A 232 -30.13 19.91 14.74
N ALA A 233 -30.57 19.08 15.69
CA ALA A 233 -29.67 18.19 16.43
C ALA A 233 -28.94 17.17 15.52
N TRP A 234 -29.59 16.70 14.46
CA TRP A 234 -28.95 15.87 13.44
C TRP A 234 -27.95 16.66 12.60
N ALA A 235 -28.29 17.88 12.18
CA ALA A 235 -27.41 18.75 11.40
C ALA A 235 -26.14 19.11 12.18
N ASP A 236 -26.25 19.38 13.48
CA ASP A 236 -25.12 19.67 14.37
C ASP A 236 -24.13 18.49 14.46
N LYS A 237 -24.61 17.26 14.27
CA LYS A 237 -23.80 16.03 14.28
C LYS A 237 -23.38 15.55 12.89
N LEU A 238 -23.89 16.17 11.83
CA LEU A 238 -23.73 15.67 10.46
C LEU A 238 -22.25 15.68 10.03
N GLU A 239 -21.53 16.75 10.33
CA GLU A 239 -20.11 16.85 9.98
C GLU A 239 -19.26 15.76 10.66
N GLU A 240 -19.50 15.51 11.95
CA GLU A 240 -18.85 14.44 12.70
C GLU A 240 -19.19 13.06 12.11
N GLN A 241 -20.46 12.82 11.76
CA GLN A 241 -20.90 11.56 11.16
C GLN A 241 -20.29 11.33 9.77
N ILE A 242 -20.16 12.39 8.96
CA ILE A 242 -19.50 12.36 7.66
C ILE A 242 -18.02 12.05 7.84
N SER A 243 -17.34 12.72 8.77
CA SER A 243 -15.93 12.48 9.10
C SER A 243 -15.71 11.02 9.55
N ALA A 244 -16.54 10.53 10.46
CA ALA A 244 -16.49 9.16 10.94
C ALA A 244 -16.77 8.13 9.82
N SER A 245 -17.64 8.46 8.85
CA SER A 245 -17.87 7.64 7.65
C SER A 245 -16.61 7.57 6.77
N TYR A 246 -15.93 8.68 6.56
CA TYR A 246 -14.65 8.70 5.83
C TYR A 246 -13.58 7.85 6.52
N ASP A 247 -13.47 7.93 7.84
CA ASP A 247 -12.53 7.13 8.63
C ASP A 247 -12.83 5.63 8.52
N ARG A 248 -14.10 5.23 8.63
CA ARG A 248 -14.51 3.82 8.42
C ARG A 248 -14.17 3.34 7.02
N VAL A 249 -14.42 4.15 5.99
CA VAL A 249 -14.07 3.82 4.60
C VAL A 249 -12.56 3.67 4.42
N ASP A 250 -11.76 4.53 5.04
CA ASP A 250 -10.30 4.43 5.02
C ASP A 250 -9.81 3.16 5.71
N GLN A 251 -10.38 2.79 6.85
CA GLN A 251 -10.05 1.54 7.56
C GLN A 251 -10.33 0.30 6.70
N VAL A 252 -11.47 0.23 6.01
CA VAL A 252 -11.78 -0.88 5.09
C VAL A 252 -10.77 -0.95 3.95
N ARG A 253 -10.40 0.20 3.36
CA ARG A 253 -9.36 0.25 2.32
C ARG A 253 -7.99 -0.19 2.82
N ARG A 254 -7.61 0.19 4.03
CA ARG A 254 -6.34 -0.23 4.64
C ARG A 254 -6.25 -1.74 4.80
N ARG A 255 -7.36 -2.44 5.06
CA ARG A 255 -7.41 -3.90 5.04
C ARG A 255 -7.10 -4.48 3.65
N ALA A 256 -7.64 -3.87 2.58
CA ALA A 256 -7.31 -4.27 1.21
C ALA A 256 -5.84 -3.96 0.85
N VAL A 257 -5.32 -2.81 1.30
CA VAL A 257 -3.90 -2.43 1.16
C VAL A 257 -3.01 -3.47 1.86
N ALA A 258 -3.34 -3.86 3.09
CA ALA A 258 -2.55 -4.86 3.83
C ALA A 258 -2.45 -6.21 3.08
N LYS A 259 -3.50 -6.64 2.38
CA LYS A 259 -3.48 -7.86 1.56
C LYS A 259 -2.60 -7.72 0.31
N SER A 260 -2.62 -6.54 -0.32
CA SER A 260 -1.69 -6.23 -1.42
C SER A 260 -0.24 -6.17 -0.93
N ALA A 261 -0.01 -5.51 0.20
CA ALA A 261 1.27 -5.39 0.86
C ALA A 261 1.85 -6.75 1.27
N ALA A 262 0.99 -7.70 1.66
CA ALA A 262 1.40 -9.05 1.97
C ALA A 262 1.94 -9.77 0.74
N ALA A 263 1.25 -9.70 -0.40
CA ALA A 263 1.72 -10.29 -1.66
C ALA A 263 3.02 -9.63 -2.15
N HIS A 264 3.13 -8.31 -2.00
CA HIS A 264 4.34 -7.56 -2.30
C HIS A 264 5.50 -7.99 -1.38
N ALA A 265 5.29 -8.03 -0.07
CA ALA A 265 6.30 -8.45 0.90
C ALA A 265 6.80 -9.88 0.65
N VAL A 266 5.91 -10.83 0.33
CA VAL A 266 6.28 -12.20 -0.04
C VAL A 266 7.18 -12.21 -1.28
N SER A 267 6.87 -11.40 -2.29
CA SER A 267 7.69 -11.29 -3.51
C SER A 267 9.10 -10.76 -3.20
N ASN A 268 9.19 -9.74 -2.34
CA ASN A 268 10.49 -9.19 -1.92
C ASN A 268 11.28 -10.18 -1.06
N TRP A 269 10.63 -10.93 -0.17
CA TRP A 269 11.29 -11.97 0.62
C TRP A 269 11.82 -13.10 -0.26
N LEU A 270 11.10 -13.55 -1.28
CA LEU A 270 11.63 -14.54 -2.23
C LEU A 270 12.91 -14.05 -2.90
N LEU A 271 12.95 -12.79 -3.35
CA LEU A 271 14.16 -12.20 -3.93
C LEU A 271 15.32 -12.14 -2.93
N ILE A 272 15.05 -11.74 -1.67
CA ILE A 272 16.08 -11.68 -0.63
C ILE A 272 16.60 -13.07 -0.27
N VAL A 273 15.72 -14.06 -0.11
CA VAL A 273 16.10 -15.44 0.20
C VAL A 273 16.94 -16.03 -0.92
N LEU A 274 16.53 -15.85 -2.19
CA LEU A 274 17.31 -16.30 -3.34
C LEU A 274 18.69 -15.63 -3.40
N LEU A 275 18.77 -14.33 -3.10
CA LEU A 275 20.04 -13.62 -3.04
C LEU A 275 20.95 -14.18 -1.93
N VAL A 276 20.43 -14.31 -0.71
CA VAL A 276 21.22 -14.82 0.43
C VAL A 276 21.68 -16.26 0.17
N ALA A 277 20.81 -17.11 -0.38
CA ALA A 277 21.16 -18.47 -0.75
C ALA A 277 22.25 -18.52 -1.83
N PHE A 278 22.14 -17.67 -2.86
CA PHE A 278 23.16 -17.55 -3.91
C PHE A 278 24.51 -17.10 -3.34
N LEU A 279 24.51 -16.10 -2.44
CA LEU A 279 25.73 -15.63 -1.80
C LEU A 279 26.36 -16.71 -0.92
N ALA A 280 25.57 -17.43 -0.13
CA ALA A 280 26.06 -18.53 0.71
C ALA A 280 26.64 -19.67 -0.13
N TRP A 281 25.95 -20.07 -1.20
CA TRP A 281 26.43 -21.07 -2.15
C TRP A 281 27.77 -20.68 -2.78
N ARG A 282 27.90 -19.43 -3.21
CA ARG A 282 29.13 -18.93 -3.83
C ARG A 282 30.33 -18.98 -2.88
N GLU A 283 30.14 -18.65 -1.60
CA GLU A 283 31.21 -18.71 -0.60
C GLU A 283 31.59 -20.15 -0.21
N LEU A 284 30.66 -21.12 -0.34
CA LEU A 284 30.97 -22.55 -0.14
C LEU A 284 31.72 -23.18 -1.31
N ALA A 285 31.58 -22.62 -2.51
CA ALA A 285 32.21 -23.12 -3.73
C ALA A 285 33.62 -22.55 -3.96
N THR A 286 34.07 -21.59 -3.16
CA THR A 286 35.40 -20.96 -3.22
C THR A 286 36.28 -21.42 -2.06
#